data_AF-A0A7J8ACP0-F1
#
_entry.id   AF-A0A7J8ACP0-F1
#
_cell.length_a   1.000
_cell.length_b   1.000
_cell.length_c   1.000
_cell.angle_alpha   90.00
_cell.angle_beta   90.00
_cell.angle_gamma   90.00
#
_symmetry.space_group_name_H-M   'P 1'
#
loop_
_entity.id
_entity.type
_entity.pdbx_description
1 polymer ?
#
loop_
_entity_poly.entity_id
_entity_poly.type
_entity_poly.pdbx_seq_one_letter_code
_entity_poly.pdbx_strand_id
1 'polypeptide(L)'
;MENGNIKVINQELRSDGTVNQIEGEASQTNLTEPAKLGVKFFWLMPSAPYWVLATDYENYALVYSCTTIIWLFHVDHVWILGRNPYLPPETMTYLKDILTSNNIDIEQMTITDQVNCPAFL
;
A
#
# COMPACT_ATOMS: atom_id res chain seq x y z
N MET A 1 -12.09 4.80 19.11
CA MET A 1 -11.13 3.81 18.59
C MET A 1 -10.74 2.92 19.77
N GLU A 2 -11.37 1.75 19.92
CA GLU A 2 -11.22 0.96 21.16
C GLU A 2 -9.98 0.05 21.16
N ASN A 3 -9.43 -0.33 20.00
CA ASN A 3 -8.32 -1.32 19.93
C ASN A 3 -7.12 -0.92 19.03
N GLY A 4 -7.06 0.31 18.52
CA GLY A 4 -5.97 0.76 17.62
C GLY A 4 -6.01 0.20 16.19
N ASN A 5 -6.99 -0.64 15.86
CA ASN A 5 -7.25 -1.11 14.49
C ASN A 5 -7.72 0.03 13.58
N ILE A 6 -7.38 -0.10 12.30
CA ILE A 6 -7.65 0.89 11.25
C ILE A 6 -8.59 0.26 10.23
N LYS A 7 -9.80 0.82 10.07
CA LYS A 7 -10.68 0.46 8.96
C LYS A 7 -10.08 0.97 7.66
N VAL A 8 -9.95 0.09 6.66
CA VAL A 8 -9.43 0.40 5.33
C VAL A 8 -10.55 0.26 4.32
N ILE A 9 -10.75 1.27 3.48
CA ILE A 9 -11.65 1.22 2.33
C ILE A 9 -10.81 1.54 1.10
N ASN A 10 -10.75 0.60 0.16
CA ASN A 10 -10.10 0.81 -1.12
C ASN A 10 -11.16 0.80 -2.23
N GLN A 11 -11.07 1.77 -3.14
CA GLN A 11 -11.99 1.95 -4.24
C GLN A 11 -11.21 2.20 -5.53
N GLU A 12 -11.76 1.76 -6.64
CA GLU A 12 -11.23 2.00 -7.98
C GLU A 12 -12.37 2.20 -8.98
N LEU A 13 -12.06 2.86 -10.10
CA LEU A 13 -12.96 2.96 -11.25
C LEU A 13 -12.47 1.98 -12.32
N ARG A 14 -13.37 1.09 -12.76
CA ARG A 14 -13.08 0.16 -13.86
C ARG A 14 -13.19 0.85 -15.21
N SER A 15 -12.66 0.21 -16.24
CA SER A 15 -12.72 0.71 -17.63
C SER A 15 -14.15 0.87 -18.17
N ASP A 16 -15.13 0.17 -17.60
CA ASP A 16 -16.55 0.30 -17.95
C ASP A 16 -17.26 1.44 -17.17
N GLY A 17 -16.53 2.18 -16.34
CA GLY A 17 -17.05 3.27 -15.51
C GLY A 17 -17.72 2.80 -14.22
N THR A 18 -17.73 1.51 -13.90
CA THR A 18 -18.26 1.01 -12.63
C THR A 18 -17.25 1.20 -11.50
N VAL A 19 -17.74 1.55 -10.31
CA VAL A 19 -16.91 1.63 -9.09
C VAL A 19 -16.79 0.24 -8.47
N ASN A 20 -15.57 -0.19 -8.20
CA ASN A 20 -15.28 -1.35 -7.38
C ASN A 20 -14.82 -0.89 -5.99
N GLN A 21 -15.20 -1.63 -4.95
CA GLN A 21 -14.83 -1.32 -3.57
C GLN A 21 -14.52 -2.59 -2.81
N ILE A 22 -13.51 -2.50 -1.93
CA ILE A 22 -13.23 -3.52 -0.93
C ILE A 22 -12.96 -2.85 0.42
N GLU A 23 -13.55 -3.43 1.48
CA GLU A 23 -13.33 -3.01 2.85
C GLU A 23 -12.45 -4.03 3.58
N GLY A 24 -11.61 -3.54 4.47
CA GLY A 24 -10.73 -4.36 5.29
C GLY A 24 -10.35 -3.69 6.59
N GLU A 25 -9.47 -4.34 7.33
CA GLU A 25 -8.92 -3.85 8.58
C GLU A 25 -7.41 -4.04 8.57
N ALA A 26 -6.68 -3.00 8.96
CA ALA A 26 -5.27 -3.09 9.31
C ALA A 26 -5.10 -3.07 10.83
N SER A 27 -4.29 -3.98 11.35
CA SER A 27 -4.04 -4.11 12.79
C SER A 27 -2.54 -4.20 13.06
N GLN A 28 -2.13 -3.72 14.23
CA GLN A 28 -0.75 -3.81 14.67
C GLN A 28 -0.48 -5.21 15.18
N THR A 29 0.55 -5.87 14.65
CA THR A 29 0.97 -7.20 15.11
C THR A 29 1.99 -7.12 16.24
N ASN A 30 2.75 -6.02 16.30
CA ASN A 30 3.78 -5.79 17.31
C ASN A 30 3.87 -4.29 17.66
N LEU A 31 3.64 -3.95 18.93
CA LEU A 31 3.68 -2.57 19.41
C LEU A 31 5.09 -1.95 19.38
N THR A 32 6.15 -2.77 19.35
CA THR A 32 7.52 -2.25 19.24
C THR A 32 7.91 -1.88 17.81
N GLU A 33 7.12 -2.31 16.81
CA GLU A 33 7.31 -2.02 15.40
C GLU A 33 6.00 -1.49 14.79
N PRO A 34 5.50 -0.32 15.21
CA PRO A 34 4.17 0.17 14.87
C PRO A 34 3.95 0.42 13.37
N ALA A 35 5.03 0.53 12.59
CA ALA A 35 5.00 0.65 11.13
C ALA A 35 4.76 -0.70 10.41
N LYS A 36 4.81 -1.83 11.12
CA LYS A 36 4.57 -3.17 10.58
C LYS A 36 3.17 -3.64 10.99
N LEU A 37 2.22 -3.46 10.07
CA LEU A 37 0.84 -3.88 10.25
C LEU A 37 0.58 -5.20 9.52
N GLY A 38 -0.53 -5.84 9.87
CA GLY A 38 -1.18 -6.84 9.03
C GLY A 38 -2.50 -6.29 8.50
N VAL A 39 -2.78 -6.45 7.22
CA VAL A 39 -4.04 -6.03 6.59
C VAL A 39 -4.86 -7.24 6.15
N LYS A 40 -6.17 -7.17 6.35
CA LYS A 40 -7.11 -8.24 5.99
C LYS A 40 -8.38 -7.65 5.37
N PHE A 41 -8.64 -8.02 4.12
CA PHE A 41 -9.82 -7.57 3.36
C PHE A 41 -10.95 -8.61 3.29
N PHE A 42 -10.67 -9.87 3.62
CA PHE A 42 -11.68 -10.92 3.61
C PHE A 42 -11.46 -11.91 4.76
N TRP A 43 -12.53 -12.31 5.44
CA TRP A 43 -12.42 -13.07 6.68
C TRP A 43 -11.77 -14.45 6.50
N LEU A 44 -11.92 -15.08 5.32
CA LEU A 44 -11.31 -16.37 4.98
C LEU A 44 -9.85 -16.27 4.52
N MET A 45 -9.35 -15.07 4.19
CA MET A 45 -7.96 -14.90 3.76
C MET A 45 -7.05 -14.65 4.97
N PRO A 46 -5.79 -15.14 4.91
CA PRO A 46 -4.79 -14.78 5.91
C PRO A 46 -4.52 -13.28 5.88
N SER A 47 -4.04 -12.73 6.99
CA SER A 47 -3.54 -11.36 7.04
C SER A 47 -2.27 -11.25 6.20
N ALA A 48 -2.18 -10.20 5.39
CA ALA A 48 -0.99 -9.89 4.61
C ALA A 48 -0.17 -8.79 5.30
N PRO A 49 1.18 -8.81 5.23
CA PRO A 49 2.00 -7.73 5.75
C PRO A 49 1.66 -6.38 5.10
N TYR A 50 1.63 -5.31 5.87
CA TYR A 50 1.50 -3.93 5.41
C TYR A 50 2.54 -3.09 6.15
N TRP A 51 3.74 -3.01 5.58
CA TRP A 51 4.87 -2.36 6.22
C TRP A 51 5.07 -0.98 5.62
N VAL A 52 4.95 0.05 6.45
CA VAL A 52 5.22 1.44 6.04
C VAL A 52 6.73 1.67 6.13
N LEU A 53 7.41 1.68 4.99
CA LEU A 53 8.87 1.86 4.91
C LEU A 53 9.27 3.33 5.10
N ALA A 54 8.46 4.25 4.57
CA ALA A 54 8.66 5.68 4.72
C ALA A 54 7.33 6.42 4.57
N THR A 55 7.11 7.46 5.36
CA THR A 55 5.99 8.38 5.19
C THR A 55 6.31 9.69 5.90
N ASP A 56 5.85 10.80 5.34
CA ASP A 56 5.84 12.10 6.00
C ASP A 56 4.45 12.44 6.56
N TYR A 57 3.50 11.50 6.47
CA TYR A 57 2.09 11.60 6.85
C TYR A 57 1.25 12.61 6.04
N GLU A 58 1.88 13.68 5.55
CA GLU A 58 1.26 14.83 4.90
C GLU A 58 1.21 14.72 3.38
N ASN A 59 2.15 14.02 2.74
CA ASN A 59 2.25 13.99 1.28
C ASN A 59 2.35 12.58 0.71
N TYR A 60 3.16 11.71 1.31
CA TYR A 60 3.44 10.39 0.75
C TYR A 60 3.48 9.27 1.79
N ALA A 61 3.29 8.04 1.31
CA ALA A 61 3.66 6.82 2.03
C ALA A 61 4.20 5.78 1.05
N LEU A 62 5.27 5.10 1.45
CA LEU A 62 5.84 3.93 0.79
C LEU A 62 5.48 2.70 1.61
N VAL A 63 4.74 1.78 0.99
CA VAL A 63 4.25 0.56 1.63
C VAL A 63 4.81 -0.65 0.91
N TYR A 64 5.26 -1.62 1.70
CA TYR A 64 5.78 -2.90 1.23
C TYR A 64 5.03 -4.06 1.87
N SER A 65 4.76 -5.09 1.08
CA SER A 65 4.23 -6.36 1.53
C SER A 65 5.02 -7.47 0.89
N CYS A 66 5.45 -8.47 1.67
CA CYS A 66 6.19 -9.61 1.15
C CYS A 66 5.73 -10.87 1.87
N THR A 67 5.32 -11.87 1.10
CA THR A 67 4.83 -13.15 1.63
C THR A 67 5.65 -14.29 1.05
N THR A 68 6.21 -15.12 1.92
CA THR A 68 6.94 -16.34 1.52
C THR A 68 5.96 -17.48 1.24
N ILE A 69 6.09 -18.11 0.08
CA ILE A 69 5.29 -19.26 -0.35
C ILE A 69 6.10 -20.54 -0.17
N ILE A 70 5.74 -21.31 0.88
CA ILE A 70 6.27 -22.66 1.16
C ILE A 70 7.82 -22.70 1.08
N TRP A 71 8.49 -21.63 1.54
CA TRP A 71 9.95 -21.48 1.56
C TRP A 71 10.68 -21.57 0.20
N LEU A 72 9.95 -21.68 -0.92
CA LEU A 72 10.54 -21.85 -2.25
C LEU A 72 10.73 -20.52 -2.98
N PHE A 73 9.78 -19.60 -2.82
CA PHE A 73 9.81 -18.27 -3.40
C PHE A 73 9.02 -17.29 -2.53
N HIS A 74 9.22 -16.00 -2.76
CA HIS A 74 8.42 -14.94 -2.15
C HIS A 74 7.67 -14.19 -3.25
N VAL A 75 6.56 -13.58 -2.85
CA VAL A 75 5.83 -12.63 -3.67
C VAL A 75 5.74 -11.34 -2.88
N ASP A 76 6.20 -10.26 -3.48
CA ASP A 76 6.16 -8.94 -2.92
C ASP A 76 5.28 -7.98 -3.71
N HIS A 77 4.82 -6.95 -3.03
CA HIS A 77 4.02 -5.88 -3.57
C HIS A 77 4.50 -4.57 -2.95
N VAL A 78 4.53 -3.52 -3.77
CA VAL A 78 4.93 -2.19 -3.37
C VAL A 78 3.85 -1.20 -3.78
N TRP A 79 3.53 -0.27 -2.88
CA TRP A 79 2.68 0.87 -3.19
C TRP A 79 3.37 2.17 -2.80
N ILE A 80 3.44 3.10 -3.76
CA ILE A 80 3.73 4.50 -3.50
C ILE A 80 2.38 5.23 -3.49
N LEU A 81 2.02 5.79 -2.33
CA LEU A 81 0.74 6.44 -2.09
C LEU A 81 0.96 7.94 -1.92
N GLY A 82 0.10 8.75 -2.53
CA GLY A 82 0.09 10.21 -2.38
C GLY A 82 -1.19 10.69 -1.71
N ARG A 83 -1.11 11.79 -0.94
CA ARG A 83 -2.30 12.56 -0.50
C ARG A 83 -2.92 13.34 -1.65
N ASN A 84 -2.10 13.67 -2.65
CA ASN A 84 -2.52 14.25 -3.92
C ASN A 84 -2.40 13.20 -5.04
N PRO A 85 -3.16 13.34 -6.13
CA PRO A 85 -3.14 12.38 -7.25
C PRO A 85 -1.77 12.23 -7.91
N TYR A 86 -0.87 13.21 -7.76
CA TYR A 86 0.48 13.20 -8.28
C TYR A 86 1.48 13.60 -7.20
N LEU A 87 2.64 12.95 -7.20
CA LEU A 87 3.78 13.30 -6.37
C LEU A 87 4.86 14.00 -7.21
N PRO A 88 5.65 14.91 -6.61
CA PRO A 88 6.79 15.51 -7.28
C PRO A 88 7.80 14.45 -7.77
N PRO A 89 8.46 14.65 -8.93
CA PRO A 89 9.44 13.70 -9.46
C PRO A 89 10.59 13.40 -8.49
N GLU A 90 11.02 14.38 -7.69
CA GLU A 90 12.05 14.18 -6.67
C GLU A 90 11.60 13.22 -5.56
N THR A 91 10.34 13.33 -5.11
CA THR A 91 9.76 12.42 -4.11
C THR A 91 9.64 11.01 -4.67
N MET A 92 9.20 10.88 -5.93
CA MET A 92 9.12 9.59 -6.62
C MET A 92 10.50 8.92 -6.74
N THR A 93 11.54 9.69 -7.05
CA THR A 93 12.92 9.20 -7.14
C THR A 93 13.42 8.74 -5.78
N TYR A 94 13.27 9.58 -4.75
CA TYR A 94 13.64 9.25 -3.37
C TYR A 94 12.99 7.95 -2.88
N LEU A 95 11.68 7.77 -3.12
CA LEU A 95 10.98 6.56 -2.69
C LEU A 95 11.44 5.30 -3.46
N LYS A 96 11.76 5.43 -4.75
CA LYS A 96 12.32 4.34 -5.56
C LYS A 96 13.76 3.99 -5.14
N ASP A 97 14.53 4.97 -4.68
CA ASP A 97 15.88 4.75 -4.16
C ASP A 97 15.84 3.92 -2.86
N ILE A 98 14.84 4.14 -1.99
CA ILE A 98 14.62 3.29 -0.80
C ILE A 98 14.39 1.83 -1.20
N LEU A 99 13.59 1.57 -2.24
CA LEU A 99 13.30 0.21 -2.71
C LEU A 99 14.55 -0.46 -3.28
N THR A 100 15.22 0.21 -4.21
CA THR A 100 16.39 -0.35 -4.91
C THR A 100 17.58 -0.56 -3.99
N SER A 101 17.80 0.33 -3.01
CA SER A 101 18.84 0.16 -1.97
C SER A 101 18.58 -1.04 -1.04
N ASN A 102 17.34 -1.54 -0.99
CA ASN A 102 16.95 -2.76 -0.26
C ASN A 102 16.72 -3.96 -1.19
N ASN A 103 17.25 -3.90 -2.42
CA ASN A 103 17.14 -4.97 -3.42
C ASN A 103 15.69 -5.35 -3.80
N ILE A 104 14.76 -4.42 -3.68
CA ILE A 104 13.38 -4.59 -4.16
C ILE A 104 13.34 -4.10 -5.61
N ASP A 105 12.90 -4.98 -6.52
CA ASP A 105 12.78 -4.65 -7.94
C ASP A 105 11.64 -3.65 -8.18
N ILE A 106 11.89 -2.65 -9.01
CA ILE A 106 10.93 -1.61 -9.38
C ILE A 106 10.52 -1.67 -10.85
N GLU A 107 11.10 -2.56 -11.65
CA GLU A 107 10.82 -2.67 -13.09
C GLU A 107 9.37 -3.09 -13.36
N GLN A 108 8.77 -3.86 -12.44
CA GLN A 108 7.37 -4.30 -12.54
C GLN A 108 6.36 -3.28 -12.01
N MET A 109 6.81 -2.14 -11.48
CA MET A 109 5.89 -1.11 -10.99
C MET A 109 5.17 -0.43 -12.14
N THR A 110 3.85 -0.31 -12.02
CA THR A 110 3.01 0.40 -12.97
C THR A 110 2.54 1.73 -12.39
N ILE A 111 2.32 2.72 -13.26
CA ILE A 111 1.76 4.01 -12.87
C ILE A 111 0.24 3.88 -12.85
N THR A 112 -0.37 4.19 -11.71
CA THR A 112 -1.83 4.26 -11.58
C THR A 112 -2.37 5.47 -12.35
N ASP A 113 -3.40 5.26 -13.17
CA ASP A 113 -4.09 6.37 -13.83
C ASP A 113 -4.89 7.18 -12.82
N GLN A 114 -4.52 8.44 -12.67
CA GLN A 114 -5.13 9.42 -11.78
C GLN A 114 -5.64 10.64 -12.58
N VAL A 115 -5.73 10.51 -13.92
CA VAL A 115 -6.23 11.56 -14.81
C VAL A 115 -7.73 11.36 -15.01
N ASN A 116 -8.51 12.45 -15.08
CA ASN A 116 -9.95 12.42 -15.33
C ASN A 116 -10.78 11.57 -14.34
N CYS A 117 -10.28 11.33 -13.13
CA CYS A 117 -11.04 10.68 -12.08
C CYS A 117 -12.06 11.66 -11.46
N PRO A 118 -13.27 11.22 -11.09
CA PRO A 118 -14.20 12.05 -10.33
C PRO A 118 -13.60 12.36 -8.95
N ALA A 119 -13.94 13.53 -8.40
CA ALA A 119 -13.66 13.79 -7.00
C ALA A 119 -14.51 12.83 -6.16
N PHE A 120 -13.87 11.84 -5.53
CA PHE A 120 -14.52 11.00 -4.53
C PHE A 120 -14.70 11.82 -3.25
N LEU A 121 -15.96 12.06 -2.88
CA LEU A 121 -16.36 12.68 -1.60
C LEU A 121 -16.46 11.61 -0.51
#